data_AF-A0AAV3IYG7-F1
#
_entry.id   AF-A0AAV3IYG7-F1
#
_cell.length_a   1.000
_cell.length_b   1.000
_cell.length_c   1.000
_cell.angle_alpha   90.00
_cell.angle_beta   90.00
_cell.angle_gamma   90.00
#
_symmetry.space_group_name_H-M   'P 1'
#
loop_
_entity.id
_entity.type
_entity.pdbx_description
1 polymer ?
#
loop_
_entity_poly.entity_id
_entity_poly.type
_entity_poly.pdbx_seq_one_letter_code
_entity_poly.pdbx_strand_id
1 'polypeptide(L)'
;MIQQMVLVKKKSKKLFNLYLKEETYHPQPVRRMYIEKKNSKKQRPLGIPTFTDKLIQEAVRLILESIYEPVFEDVSHGFRPQRSYHTALKTIKREFGGARWFVEGDIKGCFDNIDHGTLIGLINLKIKDMKFLLPVVSKFKLLKK
;
A
#
# COMPACT_ATOMS: atom_id res chain seq x y z
N MET A 1 -14.29 13.35 22.07
CA MET A 1 -13.44 12.44 21.25
C MET A 1 -14.25 11.39 20.48
N ILE A 2 -15.14 10.63 21.14
CA ILE A 2 -15.97 9.58 20.50
C ILE A 2 -16.90 10.15 19.40
N GLN A 3 -17.53 11.32 19.64
CA GLN A 3 -18.38 11.95 18.63
C GLN A 3 -17.63 12.40 17.37
N GLN A 4 -16.38 12.85 17.48
CA GLN A 4 -15.54 13.16 16.30
C GLN A 4 -15.19 11.90 15.50
N MET A 5 -14.89 10.76 16.16
CA MET A 5 -14.67 9.48 15.46
C MET A 5 -15.93 8.99 14.74
N VAL A 6 -17.12 9.15 15.33
CA VAL A 6 -18.40 8.78 14.68
C VAL A 6 -18.70 9.68 13.48
N LEU A 7 -18.43 10.98 13.59
CA LEU A 7 -18.59 11.95 12.49
C LEU A 7 -17.61 11.70 11.34
N VAL A 8 -16.35 11.36 11.65
CA VAL A 8 -15.35 10.94 10.66
C VAL A 8 -15.79 9.66 9.96
N LYS A 9 -16.28 8.65 10.71
CA LYS A 9 -16.82 7.41 10.12
C LYS A 9 -18.06 7.65 9.24
N LYS A 10 -18.98 8.55 9.63
CA LYS A 10 -20.17 8.92 8.84
C LYS A 10 -19.82 9.73 7.58
N LYS A 11 -18.95 10.74 7.68
CA LYS A 11 -18.46 11.50 6.50
C LYS A 11 -17.67 10.60 5.54
N SER A 12 -16.87 9.70 6.09
CA SER A 12 -16.08 8.74 5.30
C SER A 12 -16.96 7.77 4.51
N LYS A 13 -18.01 7.20 5.12
CA LYS A 13 -19.00 6.38 4.40
C LYS A 13 -19.72 7.14 3.28
N LYS A 14 -20.07 8.41 3.51
CA LYS A 14 -20.78 9.23 2.51
C LYS A 14 -19.88 9.56 1.31
N LEU A 15 -18.61 9.93 1.56
CA LEU A 15 -17.65 10.20 0.50
C LEU A 15 -17.27 8.92 -0.25
N PHE A 16 -17.07 7.81 0.46
CA PHE A 16 -16.78 6.51 -0.16
C PHE A 16 -17.90 6.07 -1.12
N ASN A 17 -19.16 6.13 -0.69
CA ASN A 17 -20.30 5.81 -1.55
C ASN A 17 -20.42 6.77 -2.72
N LEU A 18 -20.18 8.08 -2.53
CA LEU A 18 -20.31 9.06 -3.61
C LEU A 18 -19.21 8.90 -4.68
N TYR A 19 -17.97 8.59 -4.28
CA TYR A 19 -16.84 8.54 -5.19
C TYR A 19 -16.70 7.20 -5.94
N LEU A 20 -17.03 6.08 -5.29
CA LEU A 20 -16.89 4.74 -5.89
C LEU A 20 -18.15 4.25 -6.59
N LYS A 21 -19.34 4.65 -6.11
CA LYS A 21 -20.60 4.20 -6.70
C LYS A 21 -20.99 4.99 -7.93
N GLU A 22 -20.65 6.28 -7.97
CA GLU A 22 -20.91 7.18 -9.11
C GLU A 22 -19.73 7.25 -10.09
N GLU A 23 -18.65 6.48 -9.86
CA GLU A 23 -17.43 6.47 -10.70
C GLU A 23 -16.78 7.86 -10.94
N THR A 24 -17.13 8.87 -10.13
CA THR A 24 -16.66 10.25 -10.29
C THR A 24 -15.26 10.51 -9.73
N TYR A 25 -14.62 9.51 -9.14
CA TYR A 25 -13.33 9.70 -8.48
C TYR A 25 -12.19 9.92 -9.47
N HIS A 26 -11.62 11.12 -9.41
CA HIS A 26 -10.43 11.50 -10.17
C HIS A 26 -9.27 11.74 -9.21
N PRO A 27 -8.22 10.88 -9.23
CA PRO A 27 -7.10 11.02 -8.32
C PRO A 27 -6.35 12.33 -8.54
N GLN A 28 -6.04 13.03 -7.45
CA GLN A 28 -5.28 14.27 -7.51
C GLN A 28 -3.77 13.99 -7.57
N PRO A 29 -2.98 14.86 -8.24
CA PRO A 29 -1.52 14.70 -8.28
C PRO A 29 -0.95 14.79 -6.86
N VAL A 30 0.01 13.91 -6.59
CA VAL A 30 0.62 13.79 -5.26
C VAL A 30 1.65 14.89 -5.07
N ARG A 31 1.59 15.61 -3.93
CA ARG A 31 2.57 16.65 -3.61
C ARG A 31 3.89 16.01 -3.21
N ARG A 32 4.98 16.37 -3.88
CA ARG A 32 6.33 15.93 -3.51
C ARG A 32 6.90 16.82 -2.41
N MET A 33 7.38 16.20 -1.35
CA MET A 33 8.10 16.85 -0.26
C MET A 33 9.42 16.11 -0.04
N TYR A 34 10.51 16.84 0.10
CA TYR A 34 11.82 16.25 0.34
C TYR A 34 12.13 16.29 1.84
N ILE A 35 12.40 15.12 2.43
CA ILE A 35 12.85 15.01 3.82
C ILE A 35 14.29 14.50 3.83
N GLU A 36 15.14 15.13 4.62
CA GLU A 36 16.51 14.70 4.80
C GLU A 36 16.58 13.34 5.51
N LYS A 37 17.43 12.45 5.03
CA LYS A 37 17.71 11.20 5.76
C LYS A 37 18.55 11.53 6.99
N LYS A 38 18.24 10.87 8.12
CA LYS A 38 19.13 10.88 9.30
C LYS A 38 20.55 10.52 8.85
N ASN A 39 21.50 11.39 9.15
CA ASN A 39 22.94 11.23 8.90
C ASN A 39 23.35 11.13 7.42
N SER A 40 22.60 11.70 6.46
CA SER A 40 23.08 11.78 5.06
C SER A 40 22.57 13.02 4.34
N LYS A 41 23.36 13.58 3.41
CA LYS A 41 22.94 14.67 2.51
C LYS A 41 21.88 14.26 1.47
N LYS A 42 21.51 12.97 1.39
CA LYS A 42 20.51 12.47 0.43
C LYS A 42 19.10 12.73 0.95
N GLN A 43 18.28 13.35 0.12
CA GLN A 43 16.86 13.59 0.40
C GLN A 43 16.00 12.37 0.02
N ARG A 44 14.98 12.08 0.83
CA ARG A 44 13.92 11.11 0.52
C ARG A 44 12.71 11.86 -0.04
N PRO A 45 12.34 11.66 -1.31
CA PRO A 45 11.08 12.18 -1.81
C PRO A 45 9.92 11.46 -1.12
N LEU A 46 9.01 12.22 -0.52
CA LEU A 46 7.73 11.75 -0.02
C LEU A 46 6.63 12.28 -0.93
N GLY A 47 5.78 11.37 -1.40
CA GLY A 47 4.52 11.72 -2.00
C GLY A 47 3.45 11.88 -0.91
N ILE A 48 2.93 13.08 -0.70
CA ILE A 48 1.82 13.33 0.22
C ILE A 48 0.52 13.39 -0.58
N PRO A 49 -0.31 12.33 -0.53
CA PRO A 49 -1.63 12.35 -1.14
C PRO A 49 -2.58 13.27 -0.36
N THR A 50 -3.64 13.74 -1.04
CA THR A 50 -4.73 14.50 -0.41
C THR A 50 -5.48 13.63 0.60
N PHE A 51 -6.23 14.25 1.52
CA PHE A 51 -6.98 13.52 2.53
C PHE A 51 -8.02 12.56 1.93
N THR A 52 -8.71 12.98 0.87
CA THR A 52 -9.67 12.14 0.13
C THR A 52 -9.00 10.92 -0.46
N ASP A 53 -7.82 11.09 -1.04
CA ASP A 53 -7.08 10.00 -1.66
C ASP A 53 -6.52 9.03 -0.62
N LYS A 54 -6.04 9.53 0.53
CA LYS A 54 -5.66 8.67 1.66
C LYS A 54 -6.84 7.82 2.13
N LEU A 55 -8.02 8.42 2.22
CA LEU A 55 -9.21 7.72 2.68
C LEU A 55 -9.61 6.57 1.75
N ILE A 56 -9.58 6.83 0.44
CA ILE A 56 -9.90 5.81 -0.58
C ILE A 56 -8.81 4.74 -0.61
N GLN A 57 -7.53 5.13 -0.53
CA GLN A 57 -6.41 4.19 -0.43
C GLN A 57 -6.51 3.28 0.78
N GLU A 58 -6.84 3.80 1.97
CA GLU A 58 -7.02 2.99 3.17
C GLU A 58 -8.22 2.05 3.06
N ALA A 59 -9.33 2.49 2.46
CA ALA A 59 -10.48 1.63 2.26
C ALA A 59 -10.20 0.49 1.27
N VAL A 60 -9.50 0.77 0.17
CA VAL A 60 -9.04 -0.25 -0.78
C VAL A 60 -8.04 -1.21 -0.11
N ARG A 61 -7.13 -0.68 0.71
CA ARG A 61 -6.17 -1.47 1.48
C ARG A 61 -6.88 -2.48 2.38
N LEU A 62 -7.91 -2.09 3.12
CA LEU A 62 -8.67 -3.00 3.99
C LEU A 62 -9.31 -4.16 3.21
N ILE A 63 -9.85 -3.86 2.02
CA ILE A 63 -10.44 -4.88 1.13
C ILE A 63 -9.34 -5.84 0.65
N LEU A 64 -8.23 -5.31 0.14
CA LEU A 64 -7.12 -6.12 -0.36
C LEU A 64 -6.47 -6.96 0.75
N GLU A 65 -6.27 -6.40 1.93
CA GLU A 65 -5.77 -7.13 3.10
C GLU A 65 -6.65 -8.34 3.40
N SER A 66 -7.98 -8.19 3.42
CA SER A 66 -8.89 -9.32 3.69
C SER A 66 -8.81 -10.45 2.67
N ILE A 67 -8.43 -10.16 1.42
CA ILE A 67 -8.35 -11.14 0.33
C ILE A 67 -6.97 -11.81 0.28
N TYR A 68 -5.90 -11.04 0.47
CA TYR A 68 -4.53 -11.49 0.29
C TYR A 68 -3.87 -12.00 1.58
N GLU A 69 -4.31 -11.58 2.76
CA GLU A 69 -3.75 -12.06 4.02
C GLU A 69 -3.76 -13.59 4.19
N PRO A 70 -4.84 -14.33 3.84
CA PRO A 70 -4.82 -15.80 3.91
C PRO A 70 -3.99 -16.46 2.80
N VAL A 71 -3.60 -15.71 1.77
CA VAL A 71 -2.79 -16.21 0.64
C VAL A 71 -1.30 -16.01 0.90
N PHE A 72 -0.93 -15.04 1.72
CA PHE A 72 0.47 -14.74 2.00
C PHE A 72 1.13 -15.77 2.90
N GLU A 73 2.29 -16.24 2.45
CA GLU A 73 3.17 -17.12 3.22
C GLU A 73 3.59 -16.52 4.56
N ASP A 74 3.81 -17.39 5.54
CA ASP A 74 4.18 -16.97 6.90
C ASP A 74 5.54 -16.27 6.98
N VAL A 75 6.43 -16.54 6.03
CA VAL A 75 7.75 -15.92 5.90
C VAL A 75 7.69 -14.49 5.34
N SER A 76 6.51 -14.05 4.87
CA SER A 76 6.30 -12.67 4.43
C SER A 76 5.90 -11.79 5.62
N HIS A 77 6.77 -10.85 6.00
CA HIS A 77 6.55 -10.00 7.18
C HIS A 77 6.32 -8.51 6.86
N GLY A 78 6.58 -8.08 5.62
CA GLY A 78 6.52 -6.66 5.24
C GLY A 78 5.08 -6.16 5.09
N PHE A 79 4.78 -5.01 5.70
CA PHE A 79 3.51 -4.26 5.51
C PHE A 79 2.22 -5.07 5.79
N ARG A 80 2.28 -6.08 6.66
CA ARG A 80 1.14 -6.93 7.04
C ARG A 80 0.62 -6.63 8.44
N PRO A 81 -0.68 -6.83 8.71
CA PRO A 81 -1.21 -6.71 10.06
C PRO A 81 -0.54 -7.72 11.00
N GLN A 82 -0.21 -7.30 12.22
CA GLN A 82 0.46 -8.12 13.25
C GLN A 82 1.84 -8.70 12.87
N ARG A 83 2.42 -8.31 11.74
CA ARG A 83 3.79 -8.67 11.33
C ARG A 83 4.67 -7.43 11.30
N SER A 84 5.92 -7.60 11.70
CA SER A 84 6.94 -6.54 11.70
C SER A 84 8.32 -7.12 11.44
N TYR A 85 9.29 -6.23 11.22
CA TYR A 85 10.70 -6.61 11.13
C TYR A 85 11.16 -7.47 12.33
N HIS A 86 10.66 -7.19 13.54
CA HIS A 86 10.98 -8.00 14.72
C HIS A 86 10.45 -9.43 14.64
N THR A 87 9.30 -9.65 13.98
CA THR A 87 8.77 -11.00 13.76
C THR A 87 9.64 -11.78 12.76
N ALA A 88 10.17 -11.11 11.74
CA ALA A 88 11.09 -11.73 10.78
C ALA A 88 12.39 -12.18 11.48
N LEU A 89 13.00 -11.29 12.28
CA LEU A 89 14.22 -11.62 13.04
C LEU A 89 14.03 -12.80 14.02
N LYS A 90 12.89 -12.85 14.70
CA LYS A 90 12.57 -13.98 15.60
C LYS A 90 12.47 -15.30 14.83
N THR A 91 11.84 -15.28 13.67
CA THR A 91 11.67 -16.46 12.80
C THR A 91 13.04 -16.94 12.31
N ILE A 92 13.88 -16.02 11.81
CA ILE A 92 15.25 -16.32 11.38
C ILE A 92 16.06 -16.96 12.52
N LYS A 93 16.05 -16.35 13.71
CA LYS A 93 16.78 -16.87 14.87
C LYS A 93 16.30 -18.26 15.31
N ARG A 94 15.00 -18.55 15.20
CA ARG A 94 14.41 -19.83 15.60
C ARG A 94 14.69 -20.93 14.58
N GLU A 95 14.53 -20.64 13.30
CA GLU A 95 14.47 -21.65 12.25
C GLU A 95 15.83 -21.88 11.56
N PHE A 96 16.72 -20.87 11.55
CA PHE A 96 17.98 -20.92 10.80
C PHE A 96 19.21 -21.07 11.69
N GLY A 97 19.07 -21.64 12.90
CA GLY A 97 20.17 -21.78 13.87
C GLY A 97 21.38 -22.59 13.38
N GLY A 98 21.22 -23.43 12.36
CA GLY A 98 22.29 -24.22 11.74
C GLY A 98 22.74 -23.72 10.36
N ALA A 99 22.18 -22.61 9.86
CA ALA A 99 22.52 -22.09 8.54
C ALA A 99 23.94 -21.50 8.54
N ARG A 100 24.79 -21.96 7.61
CA ARG A 100 26.19 -21.48 7.46
C ARG A 100 26.33 -20.34 6.45
N TRP A 101 25.37 -20.17 5.55
CA TRP A 101 25.42 -19.23 4.44
C TRP A 101 24.08 -18.52 4.30
N PHE A 102 24.13 -17.22 4.00
CA PHE A 102 22.97 -16.38 3.70
C PHE A 102 23.15 -15.74 2.34
N VAL A 103 22.04 -15.61 1.60
CA VAL A 103 22.00 -14.90 0.32
C VAL A 103 21.20 -13.62 0.53
N GLU A 104 21.82 -12.48 0.28
CA GLU A 104 21.17 -11.18 0.33
C GLU A 104 20.75 -10.75 -1.08
N GLY A 105 19.51 -10.32 -1.23
CA GLY A 105 18.98 -9.76 -2.46
C GLY A 105 18.15 -8.52 -2.16
N ASP A 106 18.38 -7.44 -2.89
CA ASP A 106 17.60 -6.21 -2.82
C ASP A 106 17.08 -5.81 -4.21
N ILE A 107 15.85 -5.29 -4.26
CA ILE A 107 15.20 -4.87 -5.50
C ILE A 107 15.34 -3.36 -5.61
N LYS A 108 16.22 -2.93 -6.53
CA LYS A 108 16.42 -1.50 -6.81
C LYS A 108 15.17 -0.88 -7.45
N GLY A 109 14.58 0.08 -6.75
CA GLY A 109 13.47 0.88 -7.29
C GLY A 109 12.21 0.05 -7.54
N CYS A 110 11.86 -0.84 -6.60
CA CYS A 110 10.68 -1.71 -6.70
C CYS A 110 9.43 -0.94 -7.17
N PHE A 111 9.08 0.18 -6.53
CA PHE A 111 7.90 0.96 -6.92
C PHE A 111 8.04 1.76 -8.21
N ASP A 112 9.26 2.13 -8.58
CA ASP A 112 9.51 2.93 -9.79
C ASP A 112 9.43 2.06 -11.05
N ASN A 113 9.82 0.78 -10.94
CA ASN A 113 9.98 -0.14 -12.05
C ASN A 113 8.86 -1.18 -12.20
N ILE A 114 7.82 -1.14 -11.36
CA ILE A 114 6.67 -2.04 -11.53
C ILE A 114 5.90 -1.71 -12.82
N ASP A 115 5.72 -2.74 -13.66
CA ASP A 115 4.83 -2.69 -14.81
C ASP A 115 3.38 -2.69 -14.35
N HIS A 116 2.66 -1.61 -14.67
CA HIS A 116 1.27 -1.45 -14.24
C HIS A 116 0.31 -2.41 -14.94
N GLY A 117 0.60 -2.83 -16.18
CA GLY A 117 -0.24 -3.79 -16.90
C GLY A 117 -0.18 -5.17 -16.26
N THR A 118 1.02 -5.60 -15.92
CA THR A 118 1.30 -6.87 -15.22
C THR A 118 0.68 -6.86 -13.83
N LEU A 119 0.83 -5.76 -13.08
CA LEU A 119 0.23 -5.63 -11.75
C LEU A 119 -1.30 -5.73 -11.81
N ILE A 120 -1.94 -5.01 -12.74
CA ILE A 120 -3.40 -5.08 -12.93
C ILE A 120 -3.81 -6.49 -13.34
N GLY A 121 -3.08 -7.11 -14.27
CA GLY A 121 -3.32 -8.49 -14.69
C GLY A 121 -3.30 -9.49 -13.53
N LEU A 122 -2.29 -9.41 -12.66
CA LEU A 122 -2.17 -10.27 -11.48
C LEU A 122 -3.33 -10.07 -10.50
N ILE A 123 -3.74 -8.83 -10.25
CA ILE A 123 -4.86 -8.55 -9.36
C ILE A 123 -6.18 -9.06 -9.98
N ASN A 124 -6.33 -8.95 -11.31
CA ASN A 124 -7.53 -9.38 -12.04
C ASN A 124 -7.74 -10.91 -12.01
N LEU A 125 -6.67 -11.70 -11.78
CA LEU A 125 -6.79 -13.14 -11.60
C LEU A 125 -7.57 -13.51 -10.34
N LYS A 126 -7.51 -12.69 -9.28
CA LYS A 126 -8.20 -12.96 -8.00
C LYS A 126 -9.43 -12.07 -7.80
N ILE A 127 -9.43 -10.84 -8.32
CA ILE A 127 -10.50 -9.87 -8.12
C ILE A 127 -11.10 -9.51 -9.48
N LYS A 128 -12.29 -10.04 -9.77
CA LYS A 128 -13.00 -9.77 -11.03
C LYS A 128 -13.56 -8.34 -11.12
N ASP A 129 -13.94 -7.75 -9.99
CA ASP A 129 -14.45 -6.39 -9.95
C ASP A 129 -13.31 -5.39 -9.79
N MET A 130 -12.78 -4.92 -10.92
CA MET A 130 -11.70 -3.94 -10.93
C MET A 130 -12.17 -2.49 -10.81
N LYS A 131 -13.49 -2.23 -10.82
CA LYS A 131 -14.02 -0.86 -10.91
C LYS A 131 -13.57 0.02 -9.76
N PHE A 132 -13.44 -0.54 -8.56
CA PHE A 132 -12.95 0.18 -7.38
C PHE A 132 -11.42 0.32 -7.33
N LEU A 133 -10.69 -0.51 -8.08
CA LEU A 133 -9.21 -0.52 -8.11
C LEU A 133 -8.64 0.37 -9.20
N LEU A 134 -9.30 0.44 -10.36
CA LEU A 134 -8.83 1.17 -11.54
C LEU A 134 -8.50 2.65 -11.25
N PRO A 135 -9.32 3.42 -10.51
CA PRO A 135 -9.00 4.81 -10.19
C PRO A 135 -7.81 4.98 -9.23
N VAL A 136 -7.57 3.99 -8.37
CA VAL A 136 -6.43 4.00 -7.44
C VAL A 136 -5.15 3.57 -8.15
N VAL A 137 -5.24 2.60 -9.07
CA VAL A 137 -4.10 2.13 -9.86
C VAL A 137 -3.70 3.15 -10.93
N SER A 138 -4.65 3.84 -11.56
CA SER A 138 -4.38 4.89 -12.55
C SER A 138 -3.62 6.08 -11.95
N LYS A 139 -3.79 6.35 -10.64
CA LYS A 139 -2.98 7.33 -9.92
C LYS A 139 -1.48 7.03 -9.96
N PHE A 140 -1.08 5.76 -10.01
CA PHE A 140 0.34 5.42 -10.14
C PHE A 140 0.92 5.81 -11.52
N LYS A 141 0.10 5.84 -12.58
CA LYS A 141 0.52 6.38 -13.88
C LYS A 141 0.75 7.90 -13.83
N LEU A 142 -0.02 8.62 -13.02
CA LEU A 142 0.10 10.09 -12.86
C LEU A 142 1.30 10.51 -11.99
N LEU A 143 1.91 9.59 -11.24
CA LEU A 143 3.08 9.85 -10.40
C LEU A 143 4.41 9.90 -11.17
N LYS A 144 4.42 9.38 -12.41
CA LYS A 144 5.59 9.29 -13.30
C LYS A 144 5.73 10.48 -14.27
N LYS A 145 4.81 11.46 -14.23
CA LYS A 145 4.95 12.73 -14.96
C LYS A 145 5.35 13.85 -14.00
#